data_AF-A0AAD9UV28-F1
#
_entry.id   AF-A0AAD9UV28-F1
#
_cell.length_a   1.000
_cell.length_b   1.000
_cell.length_c   1.000
_cell.angle_alpha   90.00
_cell.angle_beta   90.00
_cell.angle_gamma   90.00
#
_symmetry.space_group_name_H-M   'P 1'
#
loop_
_entity.id
_entity.type
_entity.pdbx_description
1 polymer ?
#
loop_
_entity_poly.entity_id
_entity_poly.type
_entity_poly.pdbx_seq_one_letter_code
_entity_poly.pdbx_strand_id
1 'polypeptide(L)'
;MADLRGVIHMVNNLVSRIDLLSDVSEIGLIVELLNFLHRVLVNLDVDQDIIDMISTLCSTAAALERSTSACGGYHPPFCESTYRGRPSFQISRDHLAFLLEHGFKVQGISCMLGVGKQTVERRMAVYGLSVTGCFSDITDEELYELVSAAQKSNPNTGIPMVKGLLQSQGQRIQRERIRQSLLRTDPVGVWKRWTVAVTRRQYNVHSPLALWHIDGNHKLM
;
A
#
# COMPACT_ATOMS: atom_id res chain seq x y z
N MET A 1 10.65 -2.23 1.87
CA MET A 1 11.24 -3.55 2.00
C MET A 1 10.72 -4.01 3.32
N ALA A 2 9.55 -4.66 3.30
CA ALA A 2 9.04 -5.23 4.52
C ALA A 2 10.16 -6.13 5.08
N ASP A 3 10.54 -5.90 6.34
CA ASP A 3 11.51 -6.74 7.02
C ASP A 3 10.97 -8.19 7.04
N LEU A 4 11.84 -9.19 6.92
CA LEU A 4 11.48 -10.60 6.91
C LEU A 4 10.64 -10.96 8.15
N ARG A 5 10.91 -10.30 9.30
CA ARG A 5 10.09 -10.40 10.51
C ARG A 5 8.65 -9.91 10.33
N GLY A 6 8.44 -8.81 9.62
CA GLY A 6 7.11 -8.28 9.31
C GLY A 6 6.35 -9.20 8.37
N VAL A 7 7.05 -9.83 7.42
CA VAL A 7 6.47 -10.85 6.53
C VAL A 7 6.05 -12.09 7.31
N ILE A 8 6.92 -12.62 8.19
CA ILE A 8 6.61 -13.77 9.05
C ILE A 8 5.39 -13.47 9.94
N HIS A 9 5.32 -12.27 10.51
CA HIS A 9 4.16 -11.87 11.31
C HIS A 9 2.87 -11.79 10.48
N MET A 10 2.94 -11.31 9.23
CA MET A 10 1.80 -11.32 8.31
C MET A 10 1.37 -12.74 7.92
N VAL A 11 2.31 -13.64 7.64
CA VAL A 11 2.02 -15.06 7.36
C VAL A 11 1.30 -15.70 8.54
N ASN A 12 1.82 -15.54 9.76
CA ASN A 12 1.21 -16.11 10.97
C ASN A 12 -0.19 -15.56 11.23
N ASN A 13 -0.41 -14.27 10.94
CA ASN A 13 -1.74 -13.66 11.04
C ASN A 13 -2.71 -14.24 10.00
N LEU A 14 -2.26 -14.38 8.74
CA LEU A 14 -3.04 -15.01 7.68
C LEU A 14 -3.43 -16.44 8.02
N VAL A 15 -2.48 -17.26 8.49
CA VAL A 15 -2.74 -18.65 8.91
C VAL A 15 -3.78 -18.69 10.03
N SER A 16 -3.61 -17.84 11.06
CA SER A 16 -4.57 -17.77 12.18
C SER A 16 -5.97 -17.36 11.72
N ARG A 17 -6.08 -16.49 10.72
CA ARG A 17 -7.37 -16.07 10.16
C ARG A 17 -8.00 -17.13 9.26
N ILE A 18 -7.19 -17.91 8.54
CA ILE A 18 -7.67 -19.06 7.77
C ILE A 18 -8.20 -20.15 8.70
N ASP A 19 -7.51 -20.43 9.82
CA ASP A 19 -7.94 -21.42 10.81
C ASP A 19 -9.23 -20.99 11.54
N LEU A 20 -9.49 -19.69 11.63
CA LEU A 20 -10.68 -19.11 12.26
C LEU A 20 -11.79 -18.74 11.25
N LEU A 21 -11.66 -19.09 9.97
CA LEU A 21 -12.66 -18.79 8.93
C LEU A 21 -14.00 -19.45 9.25
N SER A 22 -14.90 -18.68 9.85
CA SER A 22 -16.29 -19.07 10.08
C SER A 22 -17.27 -18.44 9.09
N ASP A 23 -16.87 -17.36 8.40
CA ASP A 23 -17.72 -16.57 7.50
C ASP A 23 -17.08 -16.40 6.12
N VAL A 24 -17.87 -16.64 5.07
CA VAL A 24 -17.49 -16.54 3.65
C VAL A 24 -17.12 -15.09 3.28
N SER A 25 -17.66 -14.10 3.99
CA SER A 25 -17.36 -12.68 3.79
C SER A 25 -15.90 -12.30 4.13
N GLU A 26 -15.16 -13.13 4.86
CA GLU A 26 -13.74 -12.89 5.17
C GLU A 26 -12.79 -13.28 4.04
N ILE A 27 -13.26 -14.06 3.06
CA ILE A 27 -12.44 -14.54 1.92
C ILE A 27 -11.88 -13.37 1.11
N GLY A 28 -12.67 -12.32 0.88
CA GLY A 28 -12.20 -11.13 0.16
C GLY A 28 -11.05 -10.39 0.86
N LEU A 29 -11.06 -10.34 2.20
CA LEU A 29 -9.92 -9.77 2.95
C LEU A 29 -8.67 -10.64 2.87
N ILE A 30 -8.85 -11.97 2.85
CA ILE A 30 -7.75 -12.91 2.72
C ILE A 30 -7.10 -12.79 1.34
N VAL A 31 -7.91 -12.61 0.29
CA VAL A 31 -7.42 -12.33 -1.08
C VAL A 31 -6.57 -11.07 -1.12
N GLU A 32 -7.03 -9.97 -0.52
CA GLU A 32 -6.28 -8.71 -0.48
C GLU A 32 -4.96 -8.82 0.31
N LEU A 33 -4.97 -9.52 1.45
CA LEU A 33 -3.77 -9.78 2.24
C LEU A 33 -2.77 -10.70 1.52
N LEU A 34 -3.26 -11.73 0.83
CA LEU A 34 -2.43 -12.61 0.01
C LEU A 34 -1.81 -11.86 -1.18
N ASN A 35 -2.58 -11.02 -1.86
CA ASN A 35 -2.07 -10.17 -2.94
C ASN A 35 -1.01 -9.18 -2.43
N PHE A 36 -1.22 -8.61 -1.25
CA PHE A 36 -0.23 -7.75 -0.61
C PHE A 36 1.06 -8.54 -0.28
N LEU A 37 0.91 -9.73 0.31
CA LEU A 37 2.02 -10.59 0.69
C LEU A 37 2.81 -11.09 -0.54
N HIS A 38 2.13 -11.47 -1.61
CA HIS A 38 2.73 -11.83 -2.89
C HIS A 38 3.57 -10.67 -3.44
N ARG A 39 3.03 -9.45 -3.45
CA ARG A 39 3.76 -8.25 -3.87
C ARG A 39 4.96 -7.95 -2.99
N VAL A 40 4.88 -8.22 -1.70
CA VAL A 40 6.00 -8.02 -0.78
C VAL A 40 7.11 -9.04 -1.00
N LEU A 41 6.75 -10.32 -1.20
CA LEU A 41 7.70 -11.41 -1.37
C LEU A 41 8.38 -11.42 -2.74
N VAL A 42 7.70 -11.03 -3.82
CA VAL A 42 8.34 -10.85 -5.14
C VAL A 42 9.43 -9.77 -5.10
N ASN A 43 9.36 -8.84 -4.15
CA ASN A 43 10.37 -7.79 -3.95
C ASN A 43 11.46 -8.18 -2.94
N LEU A 44 11.40 -9.39 -2.37
CA LEU A 44 12.42 -9.97 -1.51
C LEU A 44 13.11 -11.10 -2.28
N ASP A 45 14.41 -11.31 -2.08
CA ASP A 45 15.18 -12.39 -2.72
C ASP A 45 14.85 -13.75 -2.06
N VAL A 46 13.59 -14.16 -2.20
CA VAL A 46 13.01 -15.35 -1.60
C VAL A 46 12.89 -16.43 -2.65
N ASP A 47 13.12 -17.69 -2.25
CA ASP A 47 13.10 -18.85 -3.16
C ASP A 47 11.85 -18.87 -4.03
N GLN A 48 12.07 -19.17 -5.32
CA GLN A 48 11.04 -19.16 -6.36
C GLN A 48 9.85 -20.08 -6.01
N ASP A 49 10.11 -21.21 -5.35
CA ASP A 49 9.09 -22.15 -4.90
C ASP A 49 8.08 -21.50 -3.92
N ILE A 50 8.55 -20.59 -3.06
CA ILE A 50 7.69 -19.87 -2.11
C ILE A 50 6.81 -18.86 -2.85
N ILE A 51 7.37 -18.17 -3.84
CA ILE A 51 6.64 -17.21 -4.69
C ILE A 51 5.53 -17.94 -5.46
N ASP A 52 5.84 -19.12 -6.01
CA ASP A 52 4.90 -19.93 -6.79
C ASP A 52 3.79 -20.53 -5.91
N MET A 53 4.11 -20.99 -4.69
CA MET A 53 3.11 -21.43 -3.71
C MET A 53 2.13 -20.31 -3.32
N ILE A 54 2.60 -19.07 -3.19
CA ILE A 54 1.72 -17.94 -2.87
C ILE A 54 0.90 -17.52 -4.09
N SER A 55 1.48 -17.55 -5.29
CA SER A 55 0.76 -17.29 -6.54
C SER A 55 -0.39 -18.28 -6.76
N THR A 56 -0.18 -19.55 -6.45
CA THR A 56 -1.22 -20.59 -6.47
C THR A 56 -2.28 -20.36 -5.39
N LEU A 57 -1.91 -19.91 -4.19
CA LEU A 57 -2.88 -19.50 -3.16
C LEU A 57 -3.71 -18.28 -3.57
N CYS A 58 -3.10 -17.25 -4.18
CA CYS A 58 -3.82 -16.08 -4.67
C CYS A 58 -4.84 -16.45 -5.75
N SER A 59 -4.45 -17.29 -6.70
CA SER A 59 -5.33 -17.71 -7.81
C SER A 59 -6.48 -18.61 -7.35
N THR A 60 -6.25 -19.48 -6.37
CA THR A 60 -7.31 -20.30 -5.75
C THR A 60 -8.27 -19.47 -4.89
N ALA A 61 -7.75 -18.52 -4.10
CA ALA A 61 -8.58 -17.59 -3.32
C ALA A 61 -9.44 -16.68 -4.24
N ALA A 62 -8.88 -16.19 -5.35
CA ALA A 62 -9.63 -15.43 -6.36
C ALA A 62 -10.64 -16.31 -7.13
N ALA A 63 -10.41 -17.61 -7.27
CA ALA A 63 -11.39 -18.54 -7.83
C ALA A 63 -12.55 -18.80 -6.84
N LEU A 64 -12.26 -18.88 -5.54
CA LEU A 64 -13.26 -18.96 -4.48
C LEU A 64 -14.11 -17.69 -4.41
N GLU A 65 -13.50 -16.51 -4.50
CA GLU A 65 -14.23 -15.24 -4.53
C GLU A 65 -15.23 -15.21 -5.70
N ARG A 66 -14.78 -15.64 -6.90
CA ARG A 66 -15.63 -15.75 -8.09
C ARG A 66 -16.72 -16.82 -7.97
N SER A 67 -16.53 -17.90 -7.23
CA SER A 67 -17.59 -18.89 -6.99
C SER A 67 -18.59 -18.42 -5.92
N THR A 68 -18.18 -17.53 -5.01
CA THR A 68 -19.02 -16.91 -3.97
C THR A 68 -19.76 -15.64 -4.43
N SER A 69 -19.89 -15.41 -5.75
CA SER A 69 -20.43 -14.21 -6.43
C SER A 69 -21.88 -13.76 -6.07
N ALA A 70 -22.43 -14.17 -4.93
CA ALA A 70 -23.63 -13.59 -4.34
C ALA A 70 -23.36 -12.69 -3.11
N CYS A 71 -22.15 -12.61 -2.56
CA CYS A 71 -21.89 -11.86 -1.33
C CYS A 71 -21.06 -10.60 -1.58
N GLY A 72 -21.56 -9.44 -1.15
CA GLY A 72 -20.88 -8.15 -1.22
C GLY A 72 -19.54 -8.17 -0.48
N GLY A 73 -18.66 -7.21 -0.82
CA GLY A 73 -17.35 -7.06 -0.20
C GLY A 73 -17.41 -7.06 1.33
N TYR A 74 -16.27 -7.35 1.98
CA TYR A 74 -16.20 -7.53 3.43
C TYR A 74 -16.96 -6.44 4.19
N HIS A 75 -17.88 -6.86 5.05
CA HIS A 75 -18.58 -5.99 5.98
C HIS A 75 -18.26 -6.46 7.40
N PRO A 76 -17.65 -5.61 8.25
CA PRO A 76 -17.36 -5.98 9.62
C PRO A 76 -18.66 -6.30 10.38
N PRO A 77 -18.65 -7.28 11.30
CA PRO A 77 -19.82 -7.60 12.11
C PRO A 77 -20.25 -6.41 12.97
N PHE A 78 -21.48 -6.43 13.48
CA PHE A 78 -21.95 -5.39 14.40
C PHE A 78 -21.54 -5.72 15.84
N CYS A 79 -21.17 -4.70 16.61
CA CYS A 79 -21.02 -4.83 18.05
C CYS A 79 -22.39 -5.15 18.67
N GLU A 80 -22.42 -6.15 19.54
CA GLU A 80 -23.59 -6.42 20.38
C GLU A 80 -23.84 -5.22 21.29
N SER A 81 -25.01 -4.59 21.15
CA SER A 81 -25.41 -3.41 21.92
C SER A 81 -26.81 -3.64 22.48
N THR A 82 -26.94 -3.49 23.79
CA THR A 82 -28.24 -3.46 24.50
C THR A 82 -28.90 -2.08 24.44
N TYR A 83 -28.23 -1.07 23.90
CA TYR A 83 -28.73 0.29 23.76
C TYR A 83 -29.56 0.48 22.48
N ARG A 84 -30.59 1.33 22.56
CA ARG A 84 -31.43 1.71 21.41
C ARG A 84 -30.64 2.52 20.39
N GLY A 85 -30.67 2.12 19.12
CA GLY A 85 -30.02 2.80 18.00
C GLY A 85 -29.49 1.83 16.95
N ARG A 86 -28.89 2.36 15.87
CA ARG A 86 -28.19 1.54 14.87
C ARG A 86 -26.92 0.94 15.50
N PRO A 87 -26.72 -0.39 15.47
CA PRO A 87 -25.51 -1.02 16.00
C PRO A 87 -24.24 -0.49 15.32
N SER A 88 -23.15 -0.33 16.08
CA SER A 88 -21.85 0.09 15.54
C SER A 88 -21.12 -1.08 14.89
N PHE A 89 -20.29 -0.83 13.89
CA PHE A 89 -19.41 -1.85 13.32
C PHE A 89 -18.27 -2.23 14.27
N GLN A 90 -18.02 -3.52 14.41
CA GLN A 90 -16.92 -4.11 15.13
C GLN A 90 -15.66 -4.10 14.25
N ILE A 91 -14.93 -2.99 14.32
CA ILE A 91 -13.64 -2.82 13.65
C ILE A 91 -12.53 -2.88 14.71
N SER A 92 -11.64 -3.87 14.60
CA SER A 92 -10.50 -4.05 15.50
C SER A 92 -9.52 -2.89 15.41
N ARG A 93 -8.94 -2.50 16.56
CA ARG A 93 -7.88 -1.49 16.64
C ARG A 93 -6.65 -1.94 15.88
N ASP A 94 -6.24 -3.19 16.05
CA ASP A 94 -5.01 -3.72 15.48
C ASP A 94 -5.12 -3.81 13.95
N HIS A 95 -6.30 -4.17 13.43
CA HIS A 95 -6.55 -4.15 11.99
C HIS A 95 -6.45 -2.74 11.38
N LEU A 96 -7.02 -1.73 12.06
CA LEU A 96 -6.91 -0.35 11.60
C LEU A 96 -5.47 0.17 11.72
N ALA A 97 -4.78 -0.12 12.82
CA ALA A 97 -3.38 0.25 13.01
C ALA A 97 -2.50 -0.35 11.91
N PHE A 98 -2.65 -1.64 11.65
CA PHE A 98 -1.95 -2.36 10.59
C PHE A 98 -2.15 -1.69 9.23
N LEU A 99 -3.39 -1.45 8.82
CA LEU A 99 -3.67 -0.83 7.52
C LEU A 99 -3.08 0.59 7.43
N LEU A 100 -3.14 1.34 8.53
CA LEU A 100 -2.55 2.68 8.59
C LEU A 100 -1.02 2.62 8.49
N GLU A 101 -0.35 1.74 9.22
CA GLU A 101 1.11 1.55 9.20
C GLU A 101 1.61 1.19 7.79
N HIS A 102 0.88 0.31 7.09
CA HIS A 102 1.20 -0.11 5.72
C HIS A 102 0.88 0.95 4.65
N GLY A 103 0.42 2.14 5.06
CA GLY A 103 0.29 3.29 4.17
C GLY A 103 -1.01 3.36 3.39
N PHE A 104 -2.01 2.54 3.72
CA PHE A 104 -3.33 2.65 3.12
C PHE A 104 -3.98 3.99 3.48
N LYS A 105 -4.57 4.63 2.48
CA LYS A 105 -5.35 5.86 2.69
C LYS A 105 -6.66 5.48 3.36
N VAL A 106 -7.21 6.37 4.20
CA VAL A 106 -8.52 6.17 4.86
C VAL A 106 -9.63 5.80 3.86
N GLN A 107 -9.62 6.40 2.66
CA GLN A 107 -10.56 6.03 1.60
C GLN A 107 -10.39 4.59 1.11
N GLY A 108 -9.14 4.12 0.97
CA GLY A 108 -8.87 2.73 0.60
C GLY A 108 -9.31 1.76 1.69
N ILE A 109 -9.00 2.10 2.95
CA ILE A 109 -9.45 1.34 4.12
C ILE A 109 -10.97 1.25 4.16
N SER A 110 -11.69 2.34 3.87
CA SER A 110 -13.16 2.32 3.84
C SER A 110 -13.72 1.39 2.76
N CYS A 111 -13.08 1.35 1.59
CA CYS A 111 -13.48 0.42 0.53
C CYS A 111 -13.20 -1.03 0.91
N MET A 112 -12.02 -1.33 1.48
CA MET A 112 -11.66 -2.68 1.95
C MET A 112 -12.58 -3.19 3.05
N LEU A 113 -13.01 -2.29 3.94
CA LEU A 113 -13.87 -2.62 5.06
C LEU A 113 -15.37 -2.56 4.72
N GLY A 114 -15.76 -2.20 3.49
CA GLY A 114 -17.17 -2.06 3.11
C GLY A 114 -17.95 -1.04 3.97
N VAL A 115 -17.29 -0.03 4.54
CA VAL A 115 -17.92 0.97 5.41
C VAL A 115 -17.73 2.38 4.88
N GLY A 116 -18.56 3.32 5.34
CA GLY A 116 -18.36 4.73 5.04
C GLY A 116 -17.03 5.26 5.62
N LYS A 117 -16.37 6.17 4.91
CA LYS A 117 -15.14 6.85 5.36
C LYS A 117 -15.26 7.42 6.78
N GLN A 118 -16.40 8.02 7.09
CA GLN A 118 -16.70 8.57 8.42
C GLN A 118 -16.68 7.51 9.53
N THR A 119 -17.07 6.26 9.24
CA THR A 119 -17.01 5.16 10.20
C THR A 119 -15.56 4.85 10.56
N VAL A 120 -14.68 4.81 9.56
CA VAL A 120 -13.23 4.61 9.77
C VAL A 120 -12.65 5.75 10.59
N GLU A 121 -12.92 7.00 10.22
CA GLU A 121 -12.42 8.20 10.93
C GLU A 121 -12.89 8.25 12.39
N ARG A 122 -14.18 7.94 12.66
CA ARG A 122 -14.69 7.84 14.03
C ARG A 122 -13.96 6.76 14.82
N ARG A 123 -13.73 5.59 14.22
CA ARG A 123 -13.03 4.49 14.91
C ARG A 123 -11.56 4.81 15.17
N MET A 124 -10.90 5.48 14.23
CA MET A 124 -9.55 6.01 14.41
C MET A 124 -9.49 6.98 15.60
N ALA A 125 -10.43 7.91 15.70
CA ALA A 125 -10.50 8.85 16.82
C ALA A 125 -10.70 8.15 18.17
N VAL A 126 -11.58 7.13 18.24
CA VAL A 126 -11.79 6.33 19.45
C VAL A 126 -10.51 5.62 19.90
N TYR A 127 -9.71 5.11 18.97
CA TYR A 127 -8.47 4.40 19.27
C TYR A 127 -7.22 5.30 19.35
N GLY A 128 -7.37 6.61 19.16
CA GLY A 128 -6.25 7.56 19.11
C GLY A 128 -5.30 7.35 17.92
N LEU A 129 -5.79 6.75 16.82
CA LEU A 129 -4.99 6.47 15.63
C LEU A 129 -5.02 7.66 14.67
N SER A 130 -3.89 7.97 14.04
CA SER A 130 -3.81 8.99 13.00
C SER A 130 -2.84 8.58 11.90
N VAL A 131 -3.12 9.00 10.65
CA VAL A 131 -2.21 8.77 9.52
C VAL A 131 -0.85 9.45 9.75
N THR A 132 -0.87 10.60 10.44
CA THR A 132 0.31 11.37 10.79
C THR A 132 1.13 10.71 11.89
N GLY A 133 0.50 9.99 12.82
CA GLY A 133 1.20 9.23 13.87
C GLY A 133 2.00 8.04 13.35
N CYS A 134 1.79 7.62 12.10
CA CYS A 134 2.60 6.58 11.46
C CYS A 134 3.90 7.13 10.82
N PHE A 135 4.17 8.44 10.88
CA PHE A 135 5.46 8.97 10.41
C PHE A 135 6.55 8.63 11.42
N SER A 136 7.73 8.28 10.92
CA SER A 136 8.88 8.00 11.78
C SER A 136 9.49 9.29 12.32
N ASP A 137 9.92 9.21 13.58
CA ASP A 137 10.61 10.30 14.27
C ASP A 137 12.11 10.24 13.98
N ILE A 138 12.46 10.49 12.72
CA ILE A 138 13.85 10.57 12.25
C ILE A 138 14.29 12.04 12.21
N THR A 139 15.54 12.32 12.54
CA THR A 139 16.11 13.67 12.46
C THR A 139 16.36 14.10 11.01
N ASP A 140 16.50 15.40 10.76
CA ASP A 140 16.80 15.91 9.42
C ASP A 140 18.21 15.50 8.97
N GLU A 141 19.14 15.35 9.90
CA GLU A 141 20.52 14.91 9.71
C GLU A 141 20.58 13.43 9.31
N GLU A 142 19.87 12.55 10.03
CA GLU A 142 19.78 11.13 9.66
C GLU A 142 19.08 10.95 8.30
N LEU A 143 18.05 11.74 8.02
CA LEU A 143 17.39 11.75 6.73
C LEU A 143 18.37 12.16 5.61
N TYR A 144 19.20 13.18 5.87
CA TYR A 144 20.21 13.64 4.91
C TYR A 144 21.20 12.53 4.58
N GLU A 145 21.71 11.80 5.57
CA GLU A 145 22.64 10.70 5.35
C GLU A 145 22.02 9.56 4.53
N LEU A 146 20.78 9.19 4.82
CA LEU A 146 20.05 8.18 4.04
C LEU A 146 19.82 8.63 2.58
N VAL A 147 19.46 9.89 2.37
CA VAL A 147 19.25 10.44 1.03
C VAL A 147 20.57 10.55 0.26
N SER A 148 21.65 10.95 0.94
CA SER A 148 23.00 11.01 0.37
C SER A 148 23.50 9.63 -0.05
N ALA A 149 23.31 8.62 0.80
CA ALA A 149 23.62 7.23 0.48
C ALA A 149 22.80 6.73 -0.73
N ALA A 150 21.51 7.06 -0.79
CA ALA A 150 20.65 6.73 -1.92
C ALA A 150 21.15 7.36 -3.22
N GLN A 151 21.53 8.64 -3.21
CA GLN A 151 22.04 9.35 -4.38
C GLN A 151 23.41 8.84 -4.83
N LYS A 152 24.28 8.42 -3.90
CA LYS A 152 25.56 7.76 -4.24
C LYS A 152 25.33 6.45 -4.99
N SER A 153 24.32 5.68 -4.60
CA SER A 153 23.95 4.45 -5.30
C SER A 153 23.30 4.72 -6.66
N ASN A 154 22.49 5.77 -6.75
CA ASN A 154 21.68 6.11 -7.91
C ASN A 154 21.61 7.64 -8.08
N PRO A 155 22.44 8.25 -8.96
CA PRO A 155 22.53 9.71 -9.07
C PRO A 155 21.23 10.41 -9.51
N ASN A 156 20.34 9.69 -10.21
CA ASN A 156 19.08 10.23 -10.74
C ASN A 156 17.86 9.93 -9.87
N THR A 157 18.04 9.49 -8.62
CA THR A 157 16.94 9.16 -7.71
C THR A 157 16.06 10.38 -7.41
N GLY A 158 14.79 10.28 -7.80
CA GLY A 158 13.77 11.28 -7.49
C GLY A 158 13.02 10.98 -6.20
N ILE A 159 12.16 11.92 -5.77
CA ILE A 159 11.32 11.81 -4.56
C ILE A 159 10.57 10.47 -4.47
N PRO A 160 9.91 9.94 -5.52
CA PRO A 160 9.19 8.67 -5.40
C PRO A 160 10.11 7.49 -5.09
N MET A 161 11.31 7.48 -5.65
CA MET A 161 12.29 6.42 -5.49
C MET A 161 12.94 6.48 -4.10
N VAL A 162 13.35 7.67 -3.64
CA VAL A 162 13.81 7.87 -2.25
C VAL A 162 12.73 7.45 -1.26
N LYS A 163 11.49 7.90 -1.48
CA LYS A 163 10.37 7.53 -0.61
C LYS A 163 10.17 6.01 -0.57
N GLY A 164 10.22 5.35 -1.71
CA GLY A 164 10.14 3.89 -1.80
C GLY A 164 11.26 3.23 -1.02
N LEU A 165 12.51 3.67 -1.19
CA LEU A 165 13.71 3.17 -0.51
C LEU A 165 13.68 3.38 1.02
N LEU A 166 13.07 4.45 1.50
CA LEU A 166 12.89 4.69 2.94
C LEU A 166 11.77 3.83 3.51
N GLN A 167 10.66 3.65 2.78
CA GLN A 167 9.53 2.78 3.18
C GLN A 167 9.91 1.29 3.21
N SER A 168 10.52 0.79 2.14
CA SER A 168 11.94 0.55 2.28
C SER A 168 12.44 -0.08 3.58
N GLN A 169 13.15 0.71 4.33
CA GLN A 169 13.81 0.40 5.57
C GLN A 169 12.88 0.56 6.79
N GLY A 170 11.56 0.49 6.58
CA GLY A 170 10.56 0.73 7.62
C GLY A 170 10.36 2.21 8.00
N GLN A 171 11.00 3.14 7.28
CA GLN A 171 10.94 4.57 7.57
C GLN A 171 9.87 5.26 6.73
N ARG A 172 8.83 5.77 7.39
CA ARG A 172 7.76 6.52 6.73
C ARG A 172 7.93 8.00 7.00
N ILE A 173 8.37 8.73 5.98
CA ILE A 173 8.70 10.16 6.10
C ILE A 173 7.76 11.01 5.24
N GLN A 174 7.50 12.26 5.66
CA GLN A 174 6.71 13.19 4.88
C GLN A 174 7.39 13.49 3.55
N ARG A 175 6.60 13.56 2.47
CA ARG A 175 7.09 13.91 1.13
C ARG A 175 7.88 15.22 1.13
N GLU A 176 7.44 16.18 1.92
CA GLU A 176 8.07 17.49 2.01
C GLU A 176 9.47 17.42 2.63
N ARG A 177 9.66 16.66 3.72
CA ARG A 177 11.01 16.46 4.32
C ARG A 177 11.98 15.80 3.33
N ILE A 178 11.52 14.79 2.59
CA ILE A 178 12.30 14.15 1.52
C ILE A 178 12.68 15.16 0.44
N ARG A 179 11.73 16.02 0.03
CA ARG A 179 11.96 17.07 -0.97
C ARG A 179 13.02 18.07 -0.49
N GLN A 180 12.92 18.52 0.75
CA GLN A 180 13.89 19.44 1.36
C GLN A 180 15.27 18.82 1.47
N SER A 181 15.37 17.56 1.91
CA SER A 181 16.63 16.83 1.95
C SER A 181 17.27 16.72 0.56
N LEU A 182 16.50 16.34 -0.47
CA LEU A 182 17.01 16.26 -1.85
C LEU A 182 17.49 17.62 -2.38
N LEU A 183 16.80 18.71 -2.05
CA LEU A 183 17.23 20.06 -2.41
C LEU A 183 18.53 20.47 -1.71
N ARG A 184 18.73 20.04 -0.46
CA ARG A 184 19.98 20.28 0.29
C ARG A 184 21.14 19.47 -0.29
N THR A 185 20.92 18.21 -0.65
CA THR A 185 22.00 17.32 -1.12
C THR A 185 22.36 17.55 -2.59
N ASP A 186 21.37 17.79 -3.46
CA ASP A 186 21.58 17.93 -4.92
C ASP A 186 20.64 19.00 -5.54
N PRO A 187 20.91 20.29 -5.30
CA PRO A 187 20.09 21.36 -5.86
C PRO A 187 20.13 21.37 -7.40
N VAL A 188 21.27 21.02 -8.00
CA VAL A 188 21.48 21.05 -9.46
C VAL A 188 20.71 19.92 -10.14
N GLY A 189 20.77 18.68 -9.62
CA GLY A 189 20.05 17.57 -10.21
C GLY A 189 18.55 17.63 -9.94
N VAL A 190 18.09 18.22 -8.83
CA VAL A 190 16.67 18.57 -8.66
C VAL A 190 16.23 19.55 -9.74
N TRP A 191 17.01 20.60 -9.99
CA TRP A 191 16.71 21.58 -11.04
C TRP A 191 16.70 20.94 -12.43
N LYS A 192 17.71 20.12 -12.77
CA LYS A 192 17.74 19.36 -14.04
C LYS A 192 16.49 18.49 -14.23
N ARG A 193 16.01 17.82 -13.18
CA ARG A 193 14.77 17.02 -13.24
C ARG A 193 13.52 17.87 -13.44
N TRP A 194 13.52 19.11 -13.00
CA TRP A 194 12.39 20.05 -13.22
C TRP A 194 12.42 20.69 -14.59
N THR A 195 13.61 20.96 -15.14
CA THR A 195 13.78 21.62 -16.43
C THR A 195 13.69 20.64 -17.60
N VAL A 196 14.09 19.38 -17.41
CA VAL A 196 13.93 18.33 -18.41
C VAL A 196 12.48 17.87 -18.40
N ALA A 197 11.63 18.60 -19.12
CA ALA A 197 10.31 18.12 -19.48
C ALA A 197 10.45 16.90 -20.40
N VAL A 198 9.65 15.86 -20.16
CA VAL A 198 9.53 14.76 -21.12
C VAL A 198 9.08 15.35 -22.45
N THR A 199 9.94 15.27 -23.47
CA THR A 199 9.63 15.74 -24.80
C THR A 199 8.52 14.85 -25.38
N ARG A 200 7.28 15.36 -25.37
CA ARG A 200 6.18 14.68 -26.04
C ARG A 200 6.29 14.92 -27.53
N ARG A 201 6.18 13.85 -28.32
CA ARG A 201 6.11 13.95 -29.78
C ARG A 201 4.83 14.70 -30.14
N GLN A 202 4.97 15.79 -30.89
CA GLN A 202 3.84 16.36 -31.61
C GLN A 202 3.64 15.54 -32.88
N TYR A 203 2.49 14.91 -32.98
CA TYR A 203 2.10 14.18 -34.18
C TYR A 203 1.32 15.11 -35.09
N ASN A 204 1.78 15.27 -36.32
CA ASN A 204 1.01 15.90 -37.39
C ASN A 204 0.50 14.78 -38.30
N VAL A 205 -0.82 14.61 -38.38
CA VAL A 205 -1.48 13.53 -39.13
C VAL A 205 -2.44 14.12 -40.14
N HIS A 206 -2.48 13.51 -41.33
CA HIS A 206 -3.23 14.04 -42.48
C HIS A 206 -4.76 13.86 -42.34
N SER A 207 -5.21 12.90 -41.53
CA SER A 207 -6.63 12.61 -41.29
C SER A 207 -6.84 11.92 -39.93
N PRO A 208 -8.07 11.93 -39.39
CA PRO A 208 -8.42 11.13 -38.21
C PRO A 208 -8.10 9.64 -38.44
N LEU A 209 -7.61 8.94 -37.41
CA LEU A 209 -7.18 7.53 -37.42
C LEU A 209 -5.91 7.19 -38.23
N ALA A 210 -5.21 8.18 -38.81
CA ALA A 210 -3.98 7.92 -39.56
C ALA A 210 -2.77 7.53 -38.69
N LEU A 211 -2.86 7.69 -37.36
CA LEU A 211 -1.84 7.25 -36.41
C LEU A 211 -2.50 6.62 -35.18
N TRP A 212 -2.00 5.47 -34.78
CA TRP A 212 -2.38 4.79 -33.55
C TRP A 212 -1.22 4.90 -32.56
N HIS A 213 -1.45 5.60 -31.45
CA HIS A 213 -0.51 5.62 -30.34
C HIS A 213 -0.89 4.50 -29.37
N ILE A 214 -0.03 3.49 -29.26
CA ILE A 214 -0.19 2.43 -28.27
C ILE A 214 0.51 2.91 -27.00
N ASP A 215 -0.25 3.46 -26.07
CA ASP A 215 0.26 3.84 -24.75
C ASP A 215 0.37 2.58 -23.88
N GLY A 216 1.59 2.22 -23.50
CA GLY A 216 1.85 1.10 -22.60
C GLY A 216 1.40 1.45 -21.18
N ASN A 217 0.15 1.18 -20.84
CA ASN A 217 -0.32 1.34 -19.46
C ASN A 217 0.17 0.17 -18.58
N HIS A 218 1.44 0.20 -18.19
CA HIS A 218 2.08 -0.80 -17.32
C HIS A 218 1.51 -0.82 -15.88
N LYS A 219 0.42 -0.12 -15.58
CA LYS A 219 -0.26 -0.14 -14.28
C LYS A 219 -1.29 -1.27 -14.12
N LEU A 220 -1.52 -2.06 -15.17
CA LEU A 220 -2.53 -3.14 -15.21
C LEU A 220 -1.91 -4.55 -15.34
N MET A 221 -0.61 -4.70 -15.08
CA MET A 221 -0.01 -6.01 -14.81
C MET A 221 0.20 -6.20 -13.31
#